data_AF-A0A3E0QQL9-F1
#
_entry.id   AF-A0A3E0QQL9-F1
#
_cell.length_a   1.000
_cell.length_b   1.000
_cell.length_c   1.000
_cell.angle_alpha   90.00
_cell.angle_beta   90.00
_cell.angle_gamma   90.00
#
_symmetry.space_group_name_H-M   'P 1'
#
loop_
_entity.id
_entity.type
_entity.pdbx_description
1 polymer ?
#
loop_
_entity_poly.entity_id
_entity_poly.type
_entity_poly.pdbx_seq_one_letter_code
_entity_poly.pdbx_strand_id
1 'polypeptide(L)'
;MVNNVCACDREKKPVVNIAEINNPGTLLREKRVVHVGGRLFQLENKSKIRTHPRFLYRKHDTGIWIKKEFADRTVRFMQNDRTVAEAVPEGLMPPKSSRVAFHLAGSEPDIYEIAALYYVFNLKTG
;
A
#
# COMPACT_ATOMS: atom_id res chain seq x y z
N MET A 1 13.58 -6.84 -8.30
CA MET A 1 13.54 -6.24 -6.94
C MET A 1 13.10 -4.78 -7.13
N VAL A 2 11.92 -4.38 -6.65
CA VAL A 2 11.40 -3.00 -6.84
C VAL A 2 11.75 -2.17 -5.61
N ASN A 3 12.82 -1.38 -5.73
CA ASN A 3 13.35 -0.58 -4.62
C ASN A 3 12.60 0.75 -4.44
N ASN A 4 11.88 1.20 -5.49
CA ASN A 4 11.13 2.45 -5.49
C ASN A 4 9.81 2.30 -6.27
N VAL A 5 8.73 2.87 -5.75
CA VAL A 5 7.44 3.00 -6.43
C VAL A 5 7.05 4.47 -6.44
N CYS A 6 6.76 5.02 -7.62
CA CYS A 6 6.32 6.39 -7.79
C CYS A 6 4.91 6.41 -8.41
N ALA A 7 4.01 7.18 -7.83
CA ALA A 7 2.74 7.54 -8.45
C ALA A 7 2.83 8.98 -8.96
N CYS A 8 2.50 9.18 -10.23
CA CYS A 8 2.51 10.49 -10.87
C CYS A 8 1.10 10.92 -11.27
N ASP A 9 0.88 12.23 -11.35
CA ASP A 9 -0.32 12.81 -11.93
C ASP A 9 -0.34 12.69 -13.47
N ARG A 10 -1.35 13.29 -14.10
CA ARG A 10 -1.50 13.30 -15.57
C ARG A 10 -0.36 14.04 -16.29
N GLU A 11 0.29 14.99 -15.63
CA GLU A 11 1.43 15.75 -16.15
C GLU A 11 2.77 15.05 -15.88
N LYS A 12 2.74 13.82 -15.33
CA LYS A 12 3.90 13.03 -14.90
C LYS A 12 4.66 13.65 -13.72
N LYS A 13 4.05 14.58 -12.98
CA LYS A 13 4.65 15.12 -11.75
C LYS A 13 4.47 14.09 -10.62
N PRO A 14 5.52 13.81 -9.83
CA PRO A 14 5.44 12.83 -8.76
C PRO A 14 4.54 13.32 -7.61
N VAL A 15 3.55 12.51 -7.25
CA VAL A 15 2.62 12.77 -6.14
C VAL A 15 3.00 11.95 -4.92
N VAL A 16 3.37 10.68 -5.13
CA VAL A 16 3.76 9.73 -4.07
C VAL A 16 5.04 9.01 -4.45
N ASN A 17 6.01 8.93 -3.54
CA ASN A 17 7.24 8.13 -3.72
C ASN A 17 7.45 7.18 -2.54
N ILE A 18 7.57 5.89 -2.81
CA ILE A 18 7.77 4.84 -1.81
C ILE A 18 9.12 4.18 -2.03
N ALA A 19 10.07 4.40 -1.13
CA ALA A 19 11.42 3.86 -1.22
C ALA A 19 11.74 2.91 -0.06
N GLU A 20 12.45 1.83 -0.34
CA GLU A 20 12.91 0.88 0.67
C GLU A 20 14.06 1.44 1.51
N ILE A 21 13.99 1.26 2.83
CA ILE A 21 15.07 1.64 3.74
C ILE A 21 15.85 0.37 4.06
N ASN A 22 17.00 0.21 3.43
CA ASN A 22 17.95 -0.83 3.79
C ASN A 22 18.94 -0.26 4.81
N ASN A 23 18.62 -0.34 6.10
CA ASN A 23 19.63 -0.10 7.12
C ASN A 23 20.43 -1.40 7.37
N PRO A 24 21.76 -1.34 7.54
CA PRO A 24 22.58 -2.52 7.85
C PRO A 24 22.11 -3.30 9.09
N GLY A 25 21.35 -2.67 10.00
CA GLY A 25 20.77 -3.30 11.19
C GLY A 25 19.31 -3.77 11.07
N THR A 26 18.62 -3.59 9.94
CA THR A 26 17.18 -3.91 9.78
C THR A 26 16.89 -5.20 9.02
N LEU A 27 17.78 -6.20 9.11
CA LEU A 27 17.62 -7.52 8.47
C LEU A 27 16.31 -8.27 8.81
N LEU A 28 15.56 -7.81 9.82
CA LEU A 28 14.37 -8.52 10.34
C LEU A 28 13.01 -7.90 9.96
N ARG A 29 12.96 -6.65 9.46
CA ARG A 29 11.67 -6.00 9.10
C ARG A 29 11.85 -5.08 7.90
N GLU A 30 11.23 -5.45 6.77
CA GLU A 30 11.12 -4.58 5.60
C GLU A 30 10.36 -3.30 5.98
N LYS A 31 11.08 -2.17 5.96
CA LYS A 31 10.52 -0.84 6.18
C LYS A 31 10.73 0.01 4.93
N ARG A 32 9.73 0.82 4.61
CA ARG A 32 9.78 1.76 3.49
C ARG A 32 9.38 3.16 3.94
N VAL A 33 10.04 4.18 3.39
CA VAL A 33 9.59 5.57 3.50
C VAL A 33 8.57 5.83 2.41
N VAL A 34 7.47 6.47 2.79
CA VAL A 34 6.44 6.95 1.86
C VAL A 34 6.47 8.48 1.91
N HIS A 35 6.77 9.12 0.78
CA HIS A 35 6.74 10.57 0.62
C HIS A 35 5.43 10.97 -0.06
N VAL A 36 4.65 11.86 0.57
CA VAL A 36 3.40 12.38 0.02
C VAL A 36 3.34 13.88 0.27
N GLY A 37 3.25 14.70 -0.79
CA GLY A 37 3.09 16.16 -0.65
C GLY A 37 4.13 16.84 0.26
N GLY A 38 5.38 16.38 0.23
CA GLY A 38 6.47 16.90 1.09
C GLY A 38 6.51 16.33 2.51
N ARG A 39 5.59 15.44 2.89
CA ARG A 39 5.59 14.74 4.19
C ARG A 39 6.19 13.34 4.08
N LEU A 40 6.74 12.87 5.19
CA LEU A 40 7.41 11.58 5.34
C LEU A 40 6.59 10.66 6.25
N PHE A 41 6.28 9.47 5.74
CA PHE A 41 5.52 8.44 6.45
C PHE A 41 6.25 7.10 6.36
N GLN A 42 5.82 6.13 7.17
CA GLN A 42 6.46 4.82 7.25
C GLN A 42 5.51 3.70 6.88
N LEU A 43 5.96 2.80 6.02
CA LEU A 43 5.28 1.55 5.70
C LEU A 43 6.10 0.38 6.21
N GLU A 44 5.51 -0.46 7.04
CA GLU A 44 6.17 -1.63 7.61
C GLU A 44 5.45 -2.92 7.22
N ASN A 45 6.20 -3.92 6.75
CA ASN A 45 5.69 -5.27 6.61
C ASN A 45 5.48 -5.88 8.01
N LYS A 46 4.24 -6.28 8.31
CA LYS A 46 3.82 -6.89 9.59
C LYS A 46 3.32 -8.32 9.42
N SER A 47 3.53 -8.91 8.24
CA SER A 47 3.12 -10.27 7.92
C SER A 47 3.83 -11.24 8.86
N LYS A 48 3.07 -12.10 9.56
CA LYS A 48 3.62 -13.18 10.38
C LYS A 48 3.75 -14.48 9.59
N ILE A 49 2.83 -14.69 8.66
CA ILE A 49 2.76 -15.85 7.78
C ILE A 49 2.51 -15.36 6.36
N ARG A 50 3.03 -16.10 5.37
CA ARG A 50 2.97 -15.73 3.95
C ARG A 50 1.54 -15.63 3.44
N THR A 51 0.67 -16.53 3.90
CA THR A 51 -0.72 -16.57 3.42
C THR A 51 -1.49 -15.32 3.84
N HIS A 52 -1.24 -14.77 5.04
CA HIS A 52 -1.99 -13.63 5.60
C HIS A 52 -1.13 -12.35 5.58
N PRO A 53 -0.87 -11.77 4.40
CA PRO A 53 -0.04 -10.59 4.31
C PRO A 53 -0.73 -9.40 4.96
N ARG A 54 0.05 -8.62 5.72
CA ARG A 54 -0.44 -7.41 6.36
C ARG A 54 0.66 -6.38 6.52
N PHE A 55 0.38 -5.16 6.13
CA PHE A 55 1.31 -4.03 6.25
C PHE A 55 0.70 -3.00 7.20
N LEU A 56 1.56 -2.24 7.87
CA LEU A 56 1.16 -1.11 8.70
C LEU A 56 1.75 0.15 8.11
N TYR A 57 0.88 1.05 7.66
CA TYR A 57 1.22 2.38 7.21
C TYR A 57 0.97 3.38 8.35
N ARG A 58 2.02 4.10 8.79
CA ARG A 58 1.93 5.07 9.87
C ARG A 58 1.92 6.49 9.32
N LYS A 59 0.80 7.19 9.55
CA LYS A 59 0.59 8.59 9.18
C LYS A 59 0.38 9.40 10.46
N HIS A 60 1.44 10.06 10.92
CA HIS A 60 1.49 10.76 12.22
C HIS A 60 1.08 9.82 13.38
N ASP A 61 0.08 10.20 14.17
CA ASP A 61 -0.40 9.45 15.33
C ASP A 61 -1.39 8.31 14.96
N THR A 62 -1.67 8.14 13.67
CA THR A 62 -2.61 7.12 13.19
C THR A 62 -1.93 6.02 12.39
N GLY A 63 -2.47 4.81 12.50
CA GLY A 63 -2.00 3.63 11.77
C GLY A 63 -3.09 3.10 10.85
N ILE A 64 -2.77 2.94 9.57
CA ILE A 64 -3.61 2.29 8.58
C ILE A 64 -3.05 0.88 8.35
N TRP A 65 -3.86 -0.13 8.66
CA TRP A 65 -3.55 -1.52 8.38
C TRP A 65 -4.01 -1.88 6.97
N ILE A 66 -3.10 -2.44 6.19
CA ILE A 66 -3.37 -2.96 4.84
C ILE A 66 -3.44 -4.48 4.96
N LYS A 67 -4.58 -5.07 4.63
CA LYS A 67 -4.84 -6.51 4.76
C LYS A 67 -5.48 -7.05 3.49
N LYS A 68 -5.07 -8.24 3.07
CA LYS A 68 -5.75 -8.98 1.99
C LYS A 68 -6.82 -9.88 2.60
N GLU A 69 -8.05 -9.74 2.12
CA GLU A 69 -9.09 -10.71 2.38
C GLU A 69 -8.97 -11.86 1.37
N PHE A 70 -9.08 -13.09 1.87
CA PHE A 70 -8.88 -14.27 1.02
C PHE A 70 -10.10 -14.60 0.18
N ALA A 71 -11.29 -14.43 0.76
CA ALA A 71 -12.54 -14.84 0.14
C ALA A 71 -12.81 -14.08 -1.16
N ASP A 72 -12.57 -12.77 -1.17
CA ASP A 72 -12.90 -11.87 -2.29
C ASP A 72 -11.66 -11.25 -2.95
N ARG A 73 -10.45 -11.53 -2.44
CA ARG A 73 -9.16 -10.96 -2.87
C ARG A 73 -9.04 -9.45 -2.68
N THR A 74 -9.99 -8.82 -2.01
CA THR A 74 -10.00 -7.39 -1.73
C THR A 74 -8.87 -7.04 -0.79
N VAL A 75 -8.17 -5.95 -1.08
CA VAL A 75 -7.21 -5.37 -0.13
C VAL A 75 -7.91 -4.24 0.61
N ARG A 76 -8.07 -4.38 1.92
CA ARG A 76 -8.71 -3.40 2.79
C ARG A 76 -7.68 -2.56 3.54
N PHE A 77 -7.96 -1.27 3.63
CA PHE A 77 -7.22 -0.29 4.40
C PHE A 77 -8.06 0.05 5.63
N MET A 78 -7.58 -0.32 6.81
CA MET A 78 -8.30 -0.24 8.08
C MET A 78 -7.64 0.75 9.02
N GLN A 79 -8.40 1.69 9.57
CA GLN A 79 -7.97 2.64 10.60
C GLN A 79 -8.98 2.58 11.75
N ASN A 80 -8.53 2.37 12.99
CA ASN A 80 -9.41 2.26 14.17
C ASN A 80 -10.59 1.29 13.97
N ASP A 81 -10.31 0.09 13.41
CA ASP A 81 -11.28 -0.95 13.05
C ASP A 81 -12.37 -0.55 12.04
N ARG A 82 -12.21 0.60 11.38
CA ARG A 82 -13.06 1.05 10.27
C ARG A 82 -12.32 0.92 8.94
N THR A 83 -13.02 0.46 7.92
CA THR A 83 -12.49 0.47 6.55
C THR A 83 -12.50 1.90 6.02
N VAL A 84 -11.31 2.43 5.70
CA VAL A 84 -11.14 3.77 5.11
C VAL A 84 -10.96 3.73 3.59
N ALA A 85 -10.48 2.60 3.08
CA ALA A 85 -10.42 2.33 1.64
C ALA A 85 -10.44 0.83 1.34
N GLU A 86 -10.90 0.48 0.15
CA GLU A 86 -10.86 -0.88 -0.39
C GLU A 86 -10.34 -0.86 -1.82
N ALA A 87 -9.49 -1.83 -2.16
CA ALA A 87 -9.02 -2.08 -3.50
C ALA A 87 -9.54 -3.46 -3.96
N VAL A 88 -10.49 -3.43 -4.88
CA VAL A 88 -11.20 -4.61 -5.37
C VAL A 88 -10.65 -4.96 -6.75
N PRO A 89 -9.89 -6.06 -6.89
CA PRO A 89 -9.42 -6.50 -8.21
C PRO A 89 -10.60 -7.01 -9.04
N GLU A 90 -10.74 -6.48 -10.26
CA GLU A 90 -11.77 -6.89 -11.20
C GLU A 90 -11.21 -7.92 -12.21
N GLY A 91 -11.99 -8.99 -12.43
CA GLY A 91 -11.75 -9.99 -13.47
C GLY A 91 -10.85 -11.18 -13.04
N LEU A 92 -10.80 -12.18 -13.91
CA LEU A 92 -9.86 -13.31 -13.82
C LEU A 92 -8.53 -12.87 -14.45
N MET A 93 -7.44 -12.85 -13.69
CA MET A 93 -6.09 -12.55 -14.23
C MET A 93 -5.70 -13.55 -15.33
N PRO A 94 -5.54 -13.12 -16.60
CA PRO A 94 -4.22 -13.06 -17.27
C PRO A 94 -4.10 -11.97 -18.39
N PRO A 95 -2.92 -11.72 -19.02
CA PRO A 95 -1.55 -11.79 -18.51
C PRO A 95 -0.86 -10.41 -18.39
N LYS A 96 -1.51 -9.27 -18.68
CA LYS A 96 -0.80 -7.95 -18.70
C LYS A 96 -1.53 -6.76 -18.08
N SER A 97 -2.82 -6.87 -17.73
CA SER A 97 -3.58 -5.77 -17.15
C SER A 97 -4.53 -6.26 -16.07
N SER A 98 -4.38 -5.75 -14.85
CA SER A 98 -5.39 -5.85 -13.79
C SER A 98 -6.18 -4.56 -13.72
N ARG A 99 -7.50 -4.68 -13.63
CA ARG A 99 -8.36 -3.58 -13.21
C ARG A 99 -8.55 -3.67 -11.71
N VAL A 100 -8.49 -2.55 -11.03
CA VAL A 100 -8.68 -2.46 -9.59
C VAL A 100 -9.58 -1.27 -9.33
N ALA A 101 -10.75 -1.53 -8.77
CA ALA A 101 -11.64 -0.49 -8.29
C ALA A 101 -11.22 -0.07 -6.89
N PHE A 102 -11.08 1.24 -6.67
CA PHE A 102 -10.78 1.80 -5.36
C PHE A 102 -12.03 2.49 -4.79
N HIS A 103 -12.47 2.04 -3.63
CA HIS A 103 -13.56 2.67 -2.88
C HIS A 103 -12.95 3.39 -1.68
N LEU A 104 -13.20 4.69 -1.55
CA LEU A 104 -12.69 5.52 -0.46
C LEU A 104 -13.87 5.93 0.43
N ALA A 105 -13.79 5.67 1.74
CA ALA A 105 -14.87 5.94 2.69
C ALA A 105 -14.80 7.34 3.33
N GLY A 106 -13.92 8.23 2.85
CA GLY A 106 -13.74 9.59 3.37
C GLY A 106 -12.70 10.39 2.58
N SER A 107 -12.39 11.61 3.03
CA SER A 107 -11.44 12.53 2.37
C SER A 107 -9.99 12.40 2.84
N GLU A 108 -9.69 11.50 3.79
CA GLU A 108 -8.37 11.42 4.42
C GLU A 108 -7.27 10.81 3.52
N PRO A 109 -7.48 9.65 2.88
CA PRO A 109 -6.48 9.10 1.97
C PRO A 109 -6.72 9.54 0.53
N ASP A 110 -5.68 10.08 -0.10
CA ASP A 110 -5.69 10.40 -1.52
C ASP A 110 -5.58 9.13 -2.37
N ILE A 111 -6.19 9.13 -3.56
CA ILE A 111 -6.21 7.95 -4.44
C ILE A 111 -4.82 7.54 -4.90
N TYR A 112 -3.90 8.48 -5.14
CA TYR A 112 -2.52 8.17 -5.52
C TYR A 112 -1.78 7.47 -4.37
N GLU A 113 -2.04 7.90 -3.13
CA GLU A 113 -1.50 7.29 -1.92
C GLU A 113 -1.99 5.84 -1.76
N ILE A 114 -3.30 5.60 -1.83
CA ILE A 114 -3.89 4.27 -1.72
C ILE A 114 -3.43 3.34 -2.84
N ALA A 115 -3.41 3.82 -4.09
CA ALA A 115 -2.98 3.03 -5.23
C ALA A 115 -1.50 2.63 -5.15
N ALA A 116 -0.62 3.55 -4.73
CA ALA A 116 0.80 3.27 -4.55
C ALA A 116 1.04 2.22 -3.44
N LEU A 117 0.35 2.36 -2.30
CA LEU A 117 0.40 1.40 -1.21
C LEU A 117 -0.10 0.01 -1.63
N TYR A 118 -1.24 -0.05 -2.34
CA TYR A 118 -1.78 -1.29 -2.89
C TYR A 118 -0.79 -1.98 -3.85
N TYR A 119 -0.14 -1.20 -4.70
CA TYR A 119 0.82 -1.73 -5.66
C TYR A 119 2.05 -2.34 -4.96
N VAL A 120 2.62 -1.62 -3.97
CA VAL A 120 3.73 -2.14 -3.14
C VAL A 120 3.32 -3.40 -2.40
N PHE A 121 2.12 -3.42 -1.84
CA PHE A 121 1.58 -4.58 -1.14
C PHE A 121 1.51 -5.79 -2.08
N ASN A 122 0.89 -5.66 -3.25
CA ASN A 122 0.78 -6.76 -4.21
C ASN A 122 2.12 -7.23 -4.78
N LEU A 123 3.09 -6.34 -5.02
CA LEU A 123 4.42 -6.74 -5.47
C LEU A 123 5.14 -7.67 -4.49
N LYS A 124 4.82 -7.57 -3.19
CA LYS A 124 5.46 -8.36 -2.13
C LYS A 124 4.64 -9.59 -1.73
N THR A 125 3.37 -9.65 -2.13
CA THR A 125 2.43 -10.68 -1.67
C THR A 125 1.77 -11.47 -2.79
N GLY A 126 1.98 -11.04 -4.05
CA GLY A 126 1.54 -11.74 -5.25
C GLY A 126 2.35 -12.99 -5.56
#